data_AF-A0A0G1JDI6-F1
#
_entry.id   AF-A0A0G1JDI6-F1
#
_cell.length_a   1.000
_cell.length_b   1.000
_cell.length_c   1.000
_cell.angle_alpha   90.00
_cell.angle_beta   90.00
_cell.angle_gamma   90.00
#
_symmetry.space_group_name_H-M   'P 1'
#
loop_
_entity.id
_entity.type
_entity.pdbx_description
1 polymer ?
#
loop_
_entity_poly.entity_id
_entity_poly.type
_entity_poly.pdbx_seq_one_letter_code
_entity_poly.pdbx_strand_id
1 'polypeptide(L)'
;MRTITKHVPAKTITSYQCSRCKTKYRSKAKALQCEAQITEEKVFKIGERVTWCEPRHCQSYDKYYKLDGKVRKILGPTLPDEEYNLKWLGGRLTGKHVFIYNVSWRCPHCKEVFDGQFYSAELKKIKTR
;
A
#
# COMPACT_ATOMS: atom_id res chain seq x y z
N MET A 1 -56.75 10.13 -14.88
CA MET A 1 -56.25 9.39 -13.70
C MET A 1 -54.76 9.63 -13.58
N ARG A 2 -54.27 10.27 -12.51
CA ARG A 2 -52.84 10.57 -12.32
C ARG A 2 -52.19 9.43 -11.51
N THR A 3 -51.29 8.69 -12.13
CA THR A 3 -50.53 7.61 -11.51
C THR A 3 -49.53 8.23 -10.53
N ILE A 4 -49.77 8.10 -9.22
CA ILE A 4 -48.84 8.56 -8.19
C ILE A 4 -47.77 7.48 -8.04
N THR A 5 -46.62 7.70 -8.68
CA THR A 5 -45.44 6.83 -8.52
C THR A 5 -44.83 7.10 -7.15
N LYS A 6 -45.12 6.23 -6.17
CA LYS A 6 -44.49 6.29 -4.85
C LYS A 6 -43.01 5.88 -4.98
N HIS A 7 -42.10 6.86 -4.99
CA HIS A 7 -40.68 6.59 -4.81
C HIS A 7 -40.43 6.11 -3.37
N VAL A 8 -40.16 4.81 -3.20
CA VAL A 8 -39.68 4.27 -1.93
C VAL A 8 -38.27 4.82 -1.70
N PRO A 9 -37.99 5.53 -0.59
CA PRO A 9 -36.67 6.07 -0.34
C PRO A 9 -35.65 4.94 -0.22
N ALA A 10 -34.53 5.07 -0.94
CA ALA A 10 -33.43 4.12 -0.87
C ALA A 10 -32.97 3.97 0.58
N LYS A 11 -32.85 2.73 1.05
CA LYS A 11 -32.45 2.40 2.41
C LYS A 11 -31.09 3.05 2.72
N THR A 12 -31.06 4.02 3.62
CA THR A 12 -29.82 4.72 4.02
C THR A 12 -28.89 3.75 4.74
N ILE A 13 -27.82 3.30 4.08
CA ILE A 13 -26.81 2.44 4.71
C ILE A 13 -25.79 3.34 5.41
N THR A 14 -25.90 3.46 6.73
CA THR A 14 -24.86 4.12 7.53
C THR A 14 -23.59 3.29 7.47
N SER A 15 -22.54 3.84 6.85
CA SER A 15 -21.20 3.22 6.82
C SER A 15 -20.25 4.03 7.69
N TYR A 16 -19.45 3.35 8.49
CA TYR A 16 -18.47 3.95 9.39
C TYR A 16 -17.09 3.87 8.74
N GLN A 17 -16.32 4.94 8.75
CA GLN A 17 -15.04 4.99 8.05
C GLN A 17 -13.90 5.23 9.04
N CYS A 18 -12.83 4.45 8.93
CA CYS A 18 -11.59 4.72 9.67
C CYS A 18 -10.96 6.02 9.15
N SER A 19 -10.70 6.97 10.03
CA SER A 19 -10.06 8.25 9.72
C SER A 19 -8.63 8.09 9.17
N ARG A 20 -7.93 7.01 9.56
CA ARG A 20 -6.54 6.70 9.15
C ARG A 20 -6.48 6.01 7.78
N CYS A 21 -6.94 4.76 7.65
CA CYS A 21 -6.90 4.02 6.37
C CYS A 21 -8.03 4.31 5.39
N LYS A 22 -9.04 5.09 5.79
CA LYS A 22 -10.25 5.34 4.99
C LYS A 22 -11.08 4.07 4.66
N THR A 23 -10.77 2.91 5.24
CA THR A 23 -11.56 1.69 5.12
C THR A 23 -12.94 1.86 5.72
N LYS A 24 -13.96 1.39 5.02
CA LYS A 24 -15.37 1.43 5.44
C LYS A 24 -15.77 0.14 6.15
N TYR A 25 -16.51 0.29 7.24
CA TYR A 25 -17.03 -0.75 8.09
C TYR A 25 -18.53 -0.61 8.26
N ARG A 26 -19.20 -1.76 8.48
CA ARG A 26 -20.64 -1.80 8.78
C ARG A 26 -20.98 -1.35 10.21
N SER A 27 -20.02 -1.42 11.14
CA SER A 27 -20.24 -1.05 12.55
C SER A 27 -19.25 -0.01 13.03
N LYS A 28 -19.73 0.90 13.89
CA LYS A 28 -18.90 1.93 14.54
C LYS A 28 -17.77 1.31 15.35
N ALA A 29 -18.06 0.24 16.10
CA ALA A 29 -17.09 -0.47 16.92
C ALA A 29 -15.91 -0.99 16.09
N LYS A 30 -16.15 -1.56 14.90
CA LYS A 30 -15.08 -2.05 14.02
C LYS A 30 -14.24 -0.90 13.44
N ALA A 31 -14.86 0.21 13.09
CA ALA A 31 -14.13 1.39 12.63
C ALA A 31 -13.21 1.95 13.73
N LEU A 32 -13.71 2.08 14.96
CA LEU A 32 -12.91 2.52 16.11
C LEU A 32 -11.79 1.52 16.46
N GLN A 33 -12.07 0.21 16.39
CA GLN A 33 -11.05 -0.83 16.57
C GLN A 33 -9.94 -0.73 15.52
N CYS A 34 -10.29 -0.44 14.27
CA CYS A 34 -9.30 -0.20 13.22
C CYS A 34 -8.49 1.06 13.53
N GLU A 35 -9.13 2.18 13.84
CA GLU A 35 -8.45 3.45 14.18
C GLU A 35 -7.48 3.33 15.37
N ALA A 36 -7.81 2.50 16.35
CA ALA A 36 -6.97 2.23 17.50
C ALA A 36 -5.71 1.41 17.17
N GLN A 37 -5.67 0.76 16.00
CA GLN A 37 -4.48 -0.01 15.57
C GLN A 37 -3.28 0.90 15.31
N ILE A 38 -2.10 0.37 15.63
CA ILE A 38 -0.83 1.06 15.44
C ILE A 38 -0.63 1.40 13.97
N THR A 39 -0.13 2.61 13.72
CA THR A 39 0.35 3.04 12.41
C THR A 39 1.86 2.87 12.36
N GLU A 40 2.33 2.19 11.32
CA GLU A 40 3.74 2.04 11.02
C GLU A 40 4.39 3.42 10.82
N GLU A 41 5.63 3.58 11.27
CA GLU A 41 6.38 4.81 11.02
C GLU A 41 6.82 4.90 9.55
N LYS A 42 6.86 6.13 9.01
CA LYS A 42 7.37 6.36 7.66
C LYS A 42 8.89 6.22 7.65
N VAL A 43 9.38 5.09 7.14
CA VAL A 43 10.81 4.76 7.10
C VAL A 43 11.55 5.53 5.99
N PHE A 44 10.88 5.76 4.85
CA PHE A 44 11.46 6.42 3.69
C PHE A 44 10.77 7.75 3.37
N LYS A 45 11.51 8.64 2.71
CA LYS A 45 11.01 9.92 2.22
C LYS A 45 10.86 9.92 0.71
N ILE A 46 9.98 10.77 0.20
CA ILE A 46 9.89 11.03 -1.25
C ILE A 46 11.26 11.54 -1.71
N GLY A 47 11.76 10.92 -2.75
CA GLY A 47 13.05 11.20 -3.36
C GLY A 47 14.23 10.41 -2.82
N GLU A 48 14.03 9.56 -1.81
CA GLU A 48 15.08 8.70 -1.28
C GLU A 48 15.39 7.54 -2.25
N ARG A 49 16.67 7.17 -2.37
CA ARG A 49 17.09 6.00 -3.17
C ARG A 49 16.98 4.72 -2.35
N VAL A 50 16.34 3.73 -2.93
CA VAL A 50 16.04 2.46 -2.29
C VAL A 50 16.38 1.30 -3.22
N THR A 51 16.68 0.15 -2.62
CA THR A 51 16.85 -1.12 -3.31
C THR A 51 15.87 -2.14 -2.75
N TRP A 52 15.38 -3.05 -3.60
CA TRP A 52 14.57 -4.17 -3.13
C TRP A 52 15.49 -5.27 -2.60
N CYS A 53 15.15 -5.85 -1.44
CA CYS A 53 15.65 -7.11 -0.91
C CYS A 53 15.77 -8.26 -1.94
N GLU A 54 14.80 -8.45 -2.84
CA GLU A 54 14.77 -9.57 -3.80
C GLU A 54 15.25 -9.11 -5.21
N PRO A 55 15.98 -9.94 -5.96
CA PRO A 55 16.40 -9.62 -7.31
C PRO A 55 15.20 -9.59 -8.27
N ARG A 56 15.21 -8.64 -9.20
CA ARG A 56 14.25 -8.53 -10.32
C ARG A 56 14.81 -9.25 -11.54
N HIS A 57 13.91 -9.75 -12.38
CA HIS A 57 14.27 -10.35 -13.67
C HIS A 57 13.92 -9.39 -14.82
N CYS A 58 14.84 -9.25 -15.77
CA CYS A 58 14.61 -8.55 -17.03
C CYS A 58 14.29 -9.57 -18.11
N GLN A 59 13.04 -9.57 -18.59
CA GLN A 59 12.55 -10.52 -19.59
C GLN A 59 13.26 -10.36 -20.95
N SER A 60 13.56 -9.13 -21.37
CA SER A 60 14.14 -8.87 -22.70
C SER A 60 15.57 -9.39 -22.87
N TYR A 61 16.32 -9.55 -21.77
CA TYR A 61 17.73 -9.97 -21.79
C TYR A 61 17.99 -11.22 -20.97
N ASP A 62 16.94 -11.82 -20.40
CA ASP A 62 16.99 -12.97 -19.48
C ASP A 62 18.04 -12.83 -18.37
N LYS A 63 18.08 -11.66 -17.73
CA LYS A 63 19.08 -11.33 -16.68
C LYS A 63 18.43 -10.86 -15.41
N TYR A 64 18.97 -11.32 -14.28
CA TYR A 64 18.60 -10.83 -12.96
C TYR A 64 19.39 -9.57 -12.60
N TYR A 65 18.72 -8.62 -11.95
CA TYR A 65 19.32 -7.37 -11.47
C TYR A 65 18.73 -6.97 -10.13
N LYS A 66 19.47 -6.16 -9.37
CA LYS A 66 18.93 -5.53 -8.15
C LYS A 66 18.25 -4.22 -8.53
N LEU A 67 17.04 -4.02 -8.01
CA LEU A 67 16.33 -2.76 -8.18
C LEU A 67 17.14 -1.65 -7.50
N ASP A 68 17.43 -0.57 -8.23
CA ASP A 68 17.95 0.69 -7.70
C ASP A 68 17.02 1.79 -8.21
N GLY A 69 16.20 2.29 -7.30
CA GLY A 69 15.11 3.18 -7.63
C GLY A 69 14.98 4.34 -6.67
N LYS A 70 14.10 5.28 -7.01
CA LYS A 70 13.79 6.45 -6.20
C LYS A 70 12.33 6.40 -5.77
N VAL A 71 12.06 6.65 -4.49
CA VAL A 71 10.69 6.80 -3.98
C VAL A 71 10.05 8.02 -4.64
N ARG A 72 8.97 7.83 -5.38
CA ARG A 72 8.21 8.90 -6.05
C ARG A 72 7.04 9.37 -5.21
N LYS A 73 6.31 8.44 -4.60
CA LYS A 73 5.11 8.72 -3.81
C LYS A 73 5.04 7.78 -2.62
N ILE A 74 4.38 8.25 -1.57
CA ILE A 74 4.05 7.43 -0.40
C ILE A 74 2.53 7.42 -0.31
N LEU A 75 1.95 6.22 -0.38
CA LEU A 75 0.52 5.96 -0.29
C LEU A 75 0.18 5.45 1.11
N GLY A 76 -1.04 5.74 1.56
CA GLY A 76 -1.55 5.31 2.86
C GLY A 76 -1.53 6.39 3.95
N PRO A 77 -1.80 6.01 5.21
CA PRO A 77 -1.80 4.64 5.71
C PRO A 77 -2.93 3.78 5.11
N THR A 78 -2.68 2.49 4.89
CA THR A 78 -3.68 1.50 4.42
C THR A 78 -3.59 0.22 5.24
N LEU A 79 -4.56 -0.66 5.12
CA LEU A 79 -4.42 -2.02 5.64
C LEU A 79 -3.50 -2.83 4.71
N PRO A 80 -2.58 -3.64 5.26
CA PRO A 80 -1.72 -4.51 4.47
C PRO A 80 -2.56 -5.59 3.78
N ASP A 81 -2.08 -6.04 2.63
CA ASP A 81 -2.60 -7.24 2.01
C ASP A 81 -2.23 -8.51 2.82
N GLU A 82 -2.85 -9.62 2.43
CA GLU A 82 -2.67 -10.91 3.10
C GLU A 82 -1.23 -11.43 2.97
N GLU A 83 -0.61 -11.26 1.79
CA GLU A 83 0.78 -11.68 1.54
C GLU A 83 1.75 -10.94 2.46
N TYR A 84 1.65 -9.61 2.56
CA TYR A 84 2.48 -8.81 3.43
C TYR A 84 2.29 -9.16 4.91
N ASN A 85 1.04 -9.37 5.32
CA ASN A 85 0.73 -9.74 6.69
C ASN A 85 1.33 -11.10 7.08
N LEU A 86 1.32 -12.08 6.16
CA LEU A 86 1.86 -13.42 6.40
C LEU A 86 3.39 -13.44 6.25
N LYS A 87 3.94 -12.94 5.14
CA LYS A 87 5.36 -13.02 4.78
C LYS A 87 6.25 -12.11 5.63
N TRP A 88 5.78 -10.92 5.96
CA TRP A 88 6.62 -9.88 6.58
C TRP A 88 6.20 -9.49 8.00
N LEU A 89 4.90 -9.54 8.33
CA LEU A 89 4.40 -9.22 9.67
C LEU A 89 4.20 -10.44 10.58
N GLY A 90 4.46 -11.65 10.06
CA GLY A 90 4.43 -12.91 10.83
C GLY A 90 3.06 -13.22 11.44
N GLY A 91 1.96 -12.76 10.82
CA GLY A 91 0.58 -12.99 11.28
C GLY A 91 0.21 -12.34 12.61
N ARG A 92 1.15 -11.65 13.29
CA ARG A 92 0.93 -11.06 14.63
C ARG A 92 0.24 -9.69 14.59
N LEU A 93 0.15 -9.06 13.41
CA LEU A 93 -0.23 -7.65 13.26
C LEU A 93 -1.41 -7.47 12.31
N THR A 94 -2.40 -8.34 12.41
CA THR A 94 -3.71 -8.17 11.75
C THR A 94 -4.30 -6.81 12.12
N GLY A 95 -4.27 -5.87 11.18
CA GLY A 95 -4.90 -4.56 11.31
C GLY A 95 -3.98 -3.37 11.51
N LYS A 96 -2.64 -3.51 11.52
CA LYS A 96 -1.76 -2.33 11.51
C LYS A 96 -1.95 -1.51 10.24
N HIS A 97 -1.84 -0.21 10.39
CA HIS A 97 -1.86 0.76 9.31
C HIS A 97 -0.44 0.86 8.72
N VAL A 98 -0.25 0.49 7.46
CA VAL A 98 1.06 0.46 6.78
C VAL A 98 1.14 1.51 5.68
N PHE A 99 2.37 1.91 5.34
CA PHE A 99 2.63 2.80 4.22
C PHE A 99 3.15 2.02 3.00
N ILE A 100 2.63 2.36 1.82
CA ILE A 100 3.07 1.81 0.54
C ILE A 100 3.94 2.85 -0.16
N TYR A 101 5.10 2.45 -0.64
CA TYR A 101 6.06 3.31 -1.32
C TYR A 101 6.03 3.01 -2.81
N ASN A 102 5.63 4.00 -3.60
CA ASN A 102 5.75 3.92 -5.05
C ASN A 102 7.18 4.30 -5.45
N VAL A 103 7.92 3.35 -6.01
CA VAL A 103 9.31 3.49 -6.40
C VAL A 103 9.43 3.38 -7.91
N SER A 104 10.18 4.31 -8.49
CA SER A 104 10.50 4.35 -9.92
C SER A 104 11.95 3.93 -10.12
N TRP A 105 12.21 2.98 -11.00
CA TRP A 105 13.57 2.52 -11.32
C TRP A 105 13.74 2.29 -12.80
N ARG A 106 15.01 2.30 -13.24
CA ARG A 106 15.39 1.98 -14.61
C ARG A 106 16.04 0.63 -14.65
N CYS A 107 15.59 -0.27 -15.52
CA CYS A 107 16.27 -1.54 -15.72
C CYS A 107 17.69 -1.30 -16.28
N PRO A 108 18.75 -1.88 -15.68
CA PRO A 108 20.11 -1.68 -16.17
C PRO A 108 20.37 -2.34 -17.53
N HIS A 109 19.56 -3.31 -17.93
CA HIS A 109 19.69 -4.05 -19.19
C HIS A 109 18.87 -3.41 -20.32
N CYS A 110 17.54 -3.45 -20.23
CA CYS A 110 16.66 -2.90 -21.28
C CYS A 110 16.49 -1.38 -21.24
N LYS A 111 16.97 -0.70 -20.20
CA LYS A 111 16.89 0.78 -20.03
C LYS A 111 15.46 1.33 -19.95
N GLU A 112 14.45 0.48 -19.90
CA GLU A 112 13.07 0.88 -19.64
C GLU A 112 12.90 1.35 -18.19
N VAL A 113 11.96 2.27 -17.99
CA VAL A 113 11.60 2.80 -16.68
C VAL A 113 10.34 2.08 -16.22
N PHE A 114 10.38 1.61 -14.99
CA PHE A 114 9.28 0.91 -14.35
C PHE A 114 8.92 1.63 -13.05
N ASP A 115 7.64 1.52 -12.68
CA ASP A 115 7.12 1.96 -11.41
C ASP A 115 6.46 0.78 -10.71
N GLY A 116 6.53 0.77 -9.39
CA GLY A 116 6.04 -0.35 -8.58
C GLY A 116 5.76 0.09 -7.15
N GLN A 117 4.86 -0.63 -6.51
CA GLN A 117 4.45 -0.38 -5.13
C GLN A 117 5.09 -1.41 -4.22
N PHE A 118 5.76 -0.94 -3.17
CA PHE A 118 6.45 -1.79 -2.21
C PHE A 118 6.14 -1.37 -0.79
N TYR A 119 6.18 -2.31 0.14
CA TYR A 119 6.10 -2.02 1.55
C TYR A 119 7.48 -1.68 2.14
N SER A 120 7.47 -1.11 3.34
CA SER A 120 8.69 -0.70 4.05
C SER A 120 9.70 -1.85 4.19
N ALA A 121 9.26 -3.05 4.56
CA ALA A 121 10.10 -4.21 4.85
C ALA A 121 10.78 -4.79 3.60
N GLU A 122 10.23 -4.52 2.42
CA GLU A 122 10.77 -5.00 1.13
C GLU A 122 11.93 -4.12 0.64
N LEU A 123 12.03 -2.89 1.17
CA LEU A 123 12.97 -1.89 0.73
C LEU A 123 14.15 -1.76 1.70
N LYS A 124 15.34 -1.49 1.15
CA LYS A 124 16.55 -1.14 1.88
C LYS A 124 17.08 0.21 1.41
N LYS A 125 17.59 1.01 2.34
CA LYS A 125 18.25 2.29 2.01
C LYS A 125 19.56 2.01 1.29
N ILE A 126 19.76 2.63 0.14
CA ILE A 126 21.08 2.68 -0.50
C ILE A 126 21.83 3.83 0.17
N LYS A 127 22.79 3.53 1.05
CA LYS A 127 23.68 4.55 1.59
C LYS A 127 24.46 5.16 0.42
N THR A 128 24.15 6.41 0.10
CA THR A 128 24.97 7.20 -0.81
C THR A 128 26.20 7.61 -0.01
N ARG A 129 27.37 7.09 -0.41
CA ARG A 129 28.68 7.50 0.13
C ARG A 129 29.02 8.90 -0.36
#